data_AF-A0A7W2IS71-F1
#
_entry.id   AF-A0A7W2IS71-F1
#
_cell.length_a   1.000
_cell.length_b   1.000
_cell.length_c   1.000
_cell.angle_alpha   90.00
_cell.angle_beta   90.00
_cell.angle_gamma   90.00
#
_symmetry.space_group_name_H-M   'P 1'
#
loop_
_entity.id
_entity.type
_entity.pdbx_description
1 polymer ?
#
loop_
_entity_poly.entity_id
_entity_poly.type
_entity_poly.pdbx_seq_one_letter_code
_entity_poly.pdbx_strand_id
1 'polypeptide(L)' 'MNQFMKTLHQLVTENRKMWIKEVVYGYRISNKDLWKYYGYQSPNEMKNDLE' A
#
# COMPACT_ATOMS: atom_id res chain seq x y z
N MET A 1 19.67 -5.15 9.77
CA MET A 1 18.28 -5.04 10.26
C MET A 1 17.91 -6.33 10.98
N ASN A 2 17.47 -6.25 12.24
CA ASN A 2 17.12 -7.44 13.03
C ASN A 2 15.85 -8.13 12.47
N GLN A 3 15.62 -9.39 12.85
CA GLN A 3 14.49 -10.18 12.34
C GLN A 3 13.13 -9.56 12.69
N PHE A 4 13.01 -8.98 13.88
CA PHE A 4 11.78 -8.33 14.34
C PHE A 4 11.37 -7.15 13.44
N MET A 5 12.31 -6.26 13.10
CA MET A 5 12.03 -5.12 12.22
C MET A 5 11.64 -5.56 10.81
N LYS A 6 12.22 -6.67 10.31
CA LYS A 6 11.81 -7.24 9.01
C LYS A 6 10.34 -7.69 9.05
N THR A 7 9.95 -8.40 10.10
CA THR A 7 8.57 -8.85 10.27
C THR A 7 7.59 -7.68 10.38
N LEU A 8 7.94 -6.64 11.14
CA LEU A 8 7.11 -5.43 11.21
C LEU A 8 6.94 -4.75 9.85
N HIS A 9 8.04 -4.58 9.10
CA HIS A 9 7.99 -3.99 7.76
C HIS A 9 7.12 -4.81 6.81
N GLN A 10 7.21 -6.15 6.88
CA GLN A 10 6.39 -7.03 6.07
C GLN A 10 4.90 -6.87 6.41
N LEU A 11 4.53 -6.90 7.70
CA LEU A 11 3.14 -6.73 8.13
C LEU A 11 2.57 -5.37 7.72
N VAL A 12 3.36 -4.30 7.82
CA VAL A 12 2.95 -2.96 7.35
C VAL A 12 2.71 -2.97 5.84
N THR A 13 3.59 -3.61 5.07
CA THR A 13 3.49 -3.69 3.61
C THR A 13 2.27 -4.50 3.18
N GLU A 14 2.05 -5.67 3.78
CA GLU A 14 0.90 -6.53 3.49
C GLU A 14 -0.43 -5.83 3.82
N ASN A 15 -0.47 -5.15 4.97
CA ASN A 15 -1.64 -4.39 5.39
C ASN A 15 -1.92 -3.25 4.40
N ARG A 16 -0.91 -2.43 4.07
CA ARG A 16 -1.06 -1.36 3.08
C ARG A 16 -1.57 -1.88 1.74
N LYS A 17 -1.03 -3.00 1.25
CA LYS A 17 -1.46 -3.66 0.00
C LYS A 17 -2.93 -4.10 0.05
N MET A 18 -3.38 -4.66 1.17
CA MET A 18 -4.78 -5.07 1.35
C MET A 18 -5.74 -3.87 1.30
N TRP A 19 -5.44 -2.80 2.05
CA TRP A 19 -6.30 -1.63 2.11
C TRP A 19 -6.39 -0.89 0.78
N ILE A 20 -5.27 -0.74 0.06
CA ILE A 20 -5.31 -0.03 -1.22
C ILE A 20 -6.12 -0.81 -2.27
N LYS A 21 -6.05 -2.15 -2.26
CA LYS A 21 -6.88 -3.00 -3.12
C LYS A 21 -8.35 -2.86 -2.78
N GLU A 22 -8.70 -2.81 -1.50
CA GLU A 22 -10.08 -2.60 -1.07
C GLU A 22 -10.61 -1.22 -1.50
N VAL A 23 -9.81 -0.16 -1.31
CA VAL A 23 -10.16 1.20 -1.73
C VAL A 23 -10.38 1.29 -3.24
N VAL A 24 -9.47 0.73 -4.03
CA VAL A 24 -9.51 0.85 -5.50
C VAL A 24 -10.50 -0.12 -6.13
N TYR A 25 -10.51 -1.38 -5.72
CA TYR A 25 -11.34 -2.42 -6.37
C TYR A 25 -12.68 -2.62 -5.67
N GLY A 26 -12.72 -2.58 -4.33
CA GLY A 26 -13.95 -2.71 -3.54
C GLY A 26 -14.80 -1.45 -3.61
N TYR A 27 -14.23 -0.31 -3.23
CA TYR A 27 -14.94 0.98 -3.18
C TYR A 27 -14.89 1.79 -4.48
N ARG A 28 -14.15 1.32 -5.50
CA ARG A 28 -13.99 2.00 -6.81
C ARG A 28 -13.49 3.45 -6.71
N ILE A 29 -12.70 3.75 -5.67
CA ILE A 29 -12.12 5.09 -5.49
C ILE A 29 -10.88 5.19 -6.38
N SER A 30 -11.02 5.93 -7.48
CA SER A 30 -9.93 6.19 -8.43
C SER A 30 -9.49 7.66 -8.37
N ASN A 31 -8.55 7.98 -7.49
CA ASN A 31 -7.88 9.28 -7.46
C ASN A 31 -6.42 9.12 -7.91
N LYS A 32 -5.96 9.95 -8.86
CA LYS A 32 -4.57 9.97 -9.35
C LYS A 32 -3.56 10.23 -8.23
N ASP A 33 -4.00 10.88 -7.16
CA ASP A 33 -3.21 11.26 -6.01
C ASP A 33 -3.47 10.38 -4.77
N LEU A 34 -4.19 9.27 -4.93
CA LEU A 34 -4.53 8.38 -3.81
C LEU A 34 -3.28 7.91 -3.04
N TRP A 35 -2.18 7.65 -3.75
CA TRP A 35 -0.90 7.25 -3.19
C TRP A 35 -0.38 8.22 -2.09
N LYS A 36 -0.68 9.53 -2.20
CA LYS A 36 -0.23 10.55 -1.24
C LYS A 36 -0.84 10.38 0.15
N TYR A 37 -2.01 9.73 0.25
CA TYR A 37 -2.76 9.62 1.50
C TYR A 37 -2.50 8.31 2.25
N TYR A 38 -1.92 7.30 1.59
CA TYR A 38 -1.75 5.94 2.12
C TYR A 38 -0.29 5.57 2.38
N GLY A 39 0.56 6.59 2.60
CA GLY A 39 1.95 6.39 3.03
C GLY A 39 2.88 5.85 1.93
N TYR A 40 2.52 6.00 0.66
CA TYR A 40 3.38 5.67 -0.46
C TYR A 40 4.40 6.79 -0.72
N GLN A 41 5.62 6.39 -1.08
CA GLN A 41 6.68 7.33 -1.47
C GLN A 41 6.56 7.75 -2.93
N SER A 42 5.85 6.97 -3.75
CA SER A 42 5.62 7.29 -5.16
C SER A 42 4.35 6.63 -5.71
N PRO A 43 3.81 7.13 -6.83
CA PRO A 43 2.72 6.46 -7.54
C PRO A 43 3.06 5.02 -7.96
N ASN A 44 4.34 4.75 -8.28
CA ASN A 44 4.79 3.42 -8.71
C ASN A 44 4.72 2.39 -7.59
N GLU A 45 4.98 2.80 -6.34
CA GLU A 45 4.90 1.90 -5.19
C GLU A 45 3.46 1.43 -4.97
N MET A 46 2.49 2.35 -5.10
CA MET A 46 1.07 2.01 -5.08
C MET A 46 0.69 1.09 -6.24
N LYS A 47 1.22 1.35 -7.43
CA LYS A 47 0.98 0.50 -8.61
C LYS A 47 1.45 -0.95 -8.36
N ASN A 48 2.65 -1.14 -7.81
CA ASN A 48 3.18 -2.46 -7.47
C ASN A 48 2.33 -3.19 -6.40
N ASP A 49 1.74 -2.45 -5.47
CA ASP A 49 0.83 -3.02 -4.48
C ASP A 49 -0.52 -3.40 -5.12
N LEU A 50 -0.98 -2.70 -6.16
CA LEU A 50 -2.24 -2.99 -6.85
C LEU A 50 -2.16 -4.15 -7.85
N GLU A 51 -0.96 -4.43 -8.37
CA GLU A 51 -0.63 -5.65 -9.13
C GLU A 51 -0.77 -6.91 -8.23
#